data_AF-A0A3M7KKF7-F1
#
_entry.id   AF-A0A3M7KKF7-F1
#
_cell.length_a   1.000
_cell.length_b   1.000
_cell.length_c   1.000
_cell.angle_alpha   90.00
_cell.angle_beta   90.00
_cell.angle_gamma   90.00
#
_symmetry.space_group_name_H-M   'P 1'
#
loop_
_entity.id
_entity.type
_entity.pdbx_description
1 polymer ?
#
loop_
_entity_poly.entity_id
_entity_poly.type
_entity_poly.pdbx_seq_one_letter_code
_entity_poly.pdbx_strand_id
1 'polypeptide(L)'
;MKLFIHIGLPRTASTFLQKQIFPYLKADNYYYNPTDLIQVMKKFLDPFVAPQNNERKSFEDGKKEIDLILEGYKGATILLSYEGLSMEPWRQNYFNNYLNLKKMFPFAKIIVMLRYQTDWVLSLYRLSFQKKVYQSIETFLSFKNGVFEDYEQIPHSLRKRRLNVNELHFPWLVLKYVESFGNENVKLFFFEDFKKDNQKVVSNILGVIGADPSIQNFPYFEKKINTSISAFACMLYRVLFNFFGLFKDIDALSWTESIKNYPSWKIPFLIIGKSYQYVMRRLINGLLRSVDKIIYWNWDLMPPKMKDQLDSRYKEENMKLLEVVSRDKIPSGYLT
;
A
#
# COMPACT_ATOMS: atom_id res chain seq x y z
N MET A 1 -20.02 16.24 14.95
CA MET A 1 -18.70 15.87 14.41
C MET A 1 -18.93 15.02 13.16
N LYS A 2 -18.12 15.17 12.13
CA LYS A 2 -18.13 14.30 10.94
C LYS A 2 -16.76 13.63 10.84
N LEU A 3 -16.71 12.30 10.75
CA LEU A 3 -15.47 11.55 10.64
C LEU A 3 -15.41 10.84 9.30
N PHE A 4 -14.38 11.13 8.52
CA PHE A 4 -14.10 10.51 7.24
C PHE A 4 -12.82 9.68 7.34
N ILE A 5 -12.84 8.49 6.76
CA ILE A 5 -11.68 7.60 6.68
C ILE A 5 -11.43 7.25 5.23
N HIS A 6 -10.30 7.71 4.69
CA HIS A 6 -9.85 7.35 3.36
C HIS A 6 -9.01 6.06 3.41
N ILE A 7 -9.61 4.98 2.89
CA ILE A 7 -9.02 3.66 2.69
C ILE A 7 -8.54 3.56 1.25
N GLY A 8 -7.32 4.02 1.01
CA GLY A 8 -6.66 3.86 -0.27
C GLY A 8 -5.64 2.74 -0.19
N LEU A 9 -5.84 1.68 -0.98
CA LEU A 9 -4.87 0.59 -1.08
C LEU A 9 -3.50 1.16 -1.51
N PRO A 10 -2.39 0.49 -1.18
CA PRO A 10 -1.09 0.89 -1.71
C PRO A 10 -1.16 1.04 -3.23
N ARG A 11 -0.57 2.09 -3.79
CA ARG A 11 -0.56 2.35 -5.25
C ARG A 11 -1.93 2.71 -5.89
N THR A 12 -2.87 3.28 -5.12
CA THR A 12 -4.15 3.83 -5.62
C THR A 12 -4.24 5.34 -5.39
N ALA A 13 -3.24 6.11 -5.84
CA ALA A 13 -3.16 7.57 -5.63
C ALA A 13 -3.18 8.08 -4.17
N SER A 14 -3.20 7.20 -3.16
CA SER A 14 -3.28 7.59 -1.74
C SER A 14 -2.21 8.59 -1.33
N THR A 15 -0.97 8.40 -1.78
CA THR A 15 0.11 9.35 -1.49
C THR A 15 -0.07 10.70 -2.17
N PHE A 16 -0.68 10.74 -3.36
CA PHE A 16 -1.00 12.01 -4.02
C PHE A 16 -2.03 12.76 -3.18
N LEU A 17 -3.15 12.11 -2.81
CA LEU A 17 -4.18 12.72 -1.98
C LEU A 17 -3.61 13.19 -0.63
N GLN A 18 -2.85 12.35 0.05
CA GLN A 18 -2.27 12.62 1.36
C GLN A 18 -1.20 13.72 1.37
N LYS A 19 -0.53 13.99 0.25
CA LYS A 19 0.54 14.99 0.17
C LYS A 19 0.16 16.26 -0.58
N GLN A 20 -0.77 16.18 -1.52
CA GLN A 20 -1.08 17.28 -2.45
C GLN A 20 -2.47 17.84 -2.27
N ILE A 21 -3.39 17.08 -1.67
CA ILE A 21 -4.80 17.48 -1.53
C ILE A 21 -5.13 17.69 -0.06
N PHE A 22 -5.14 16.63 0.74
CA PHE A 22 -5.66 16.66 2.11
C PHE A 22 -4.96 17.63 3.06
N PRO A 23 -3.62 17.83 3.02
CA PRO A 23 -2.95 18.80 3.89
C PRO A 23 -3.36 20.25 3.62
N TYR A 24 -3.88 20.54 2.43
CA TYR A 24 -4.19 21.89 1.99
C TYR A 24 -5.66 22.26 2.17
N LEU A 25 -6.49 21.36 2.72
CA LEU A 25 -7.90 21.65 2.96
C LEU A 25 -8.05 22.71 4.04
N LYS A 26 -8.24 23.95 3.60
CA LYS A 26 -8.53 25.09 4.46
C LYS A 26 -10.04 25.18 4.68
N ALA A 27 -10.49 24.79 5.85
CA ALA A 27 -11.85 25.05 6.32
C ALA A 27 -11.82 25.20 7.84
N ASP A 28 -12.66 26.09 8.38
CA ASP A 28 -12.85 26.20 9.82
C ASP A 28 -13.36 24.86 10.36
N ASN A 29 -12.80 24.42 11.50
CA ASN A 29 -13.12 23.14 12.13
C ASN A 29 -12.83 21.90 11.26
N TYR A 30 -11.85 21.98 10.35
CA TYR A 30 -11.37 20.83 9.59
C TYR A 30 -10.02 20.33 10.10
N TYR A 31 -9.91 19.03 10.37
CA TYR A 31 -8.68 18.41 10.86
C TYR A 31 -8.28 17.21 9.99
N TYR A 32 -7.11 17.30 9.36
CA TYR A 32 -6.51 16.19 8.63
C TYR A 32 -5.46 15.49 9.49
N ASN A 33 -5.66 14.19 9.74
CA ASN A 33 -4.77 13.35 10.54
C ASN A 33 -4.34 14.00 11.87
N PRO A 34 -5.27 14.30 12.79
CA PRO A 34 -4.91 14.79 14.12
C PRO A 34 -3.85 13.90 14.78
N THR A 35 -2.76 14.51 15.24
CA THR A 35 -1.54 13.77 15.64
C THR A 35 -1.80 12.83 16.81
N ASP A 36 -2.54 13.29 17.81
CA ASP A 36 -3.00 12.52 18.98
C ASP A 36 -3.79 11.28 18.55
N LEU A 37 -4.81 11.46 17.70
CA LEU A 37 -5.65 10.38 17.22
C LEU A 37 -4.85 9.35 16.40
N ILE A 38 -3.98 9.81 15.50
CA ILE A 38 -3.14 8.93 14.67
C ILE A 38 -2.15 8.13 15.52
N GLN A 39 -1.55 8.73 16.55
CA GLN A 39 -0.62 8.03 17.43
C GLN A 39 -1.30 6.88 18.18
N VAL A 40 -2.52 7.10 18.68
CA VAL A 40 -3.29 6.04 19.35
C VAL A 40 -3.67 4.95 18.36
N MET A 41 -4.22 5.31 17.20
CA MET A 41 -4.62 4.35 16.16
C MET A 41 -3.47 3.45 15.69
N LYS A 42 -2.27 4.01 15.51
CA LYS A 42 -1.09 3.23 15.07
C LYS A 42 -0.74 2.11 16.04
N LYS A 43 -0.98 2.25 17.34
CA LYS A 43 -0.72 1.18 18.33
C LYS A 43 -1.56 -0.08 18.06
N PHE A 44 -2.71 0.06 17.41
CA PHE A 44 -3.67 -1.02 17.15
C PHE A 44 -3.71 -1.48 15.70
N LEU A 45 -3.45 -0.58 14.76
CA LEU A 45 -3.51 -0.85 13.31
C LEU A 45 -2.14 -1.14 12.70
N ASP A 46 -1.05 -0.68 13.30
CA ASP A 46 0.30 -0.94 12.81
C ASP A 46 0.89 -2.17 13.51
N PRO A 47 1.02 -3.29 12.80
CA PRO A 47 1.48 -4.53 13.41
C PRO A 47 3.02 -4.56 13.59
N PHE A 48 3.73 -3.47 13.25
CA PHE A 48 5.12 -3.23 13.64
C PHE A 48 5.26 -2.40 14.93
N VAL A 49 4.20 -1.69 15.32
CA VAL A 49 4.16 -0.84 16.52
C VAL A 49 3.44 -1.53 17.68
N ALA A 50 2.54 -2.47 17.40
CA ALA A 50 1.84 -3.24 18.43
C ALA A 50 2.84 -3.90 19.40
N PRO A 51 2.76 -3.63 20.72
CA PRO A 51 3.75 -4.14 21.67
C PRO A 51 3.80 -5.67 21.66
N GLN A 52 5.01 -6.21 21.62
CA GLN A 52 5.25 -7.67 21.68
C GLN A 52 5.27 -8.21 23.12
N ASN A 53 5.18 -7.35 24.13
CA ASN A 53 5.22 -7.70 25.56
C ASN A 53 3.89 -7.39 26.28
N ASN A 54 3.73 -7.98 27.47
CA ASN A 54 2.56 -8.01 28.37
C ASN A 54 1.92 -6.67 28.77
N GLU A 55 2.38 -5.53 28.25
CA GLU A 55 1.78 -4.20 28.43
C GLU A 55 0.88 -3.80 27.24
N ARG A 56 0.20 -4.77 26.62
CA ARG A 56 -0.86 -4.42 25.67
C ARG A 56 -1.99 -3.78 26.47
N LYS A 57 -2.10 -2.45 26.42
CA LYS A 57 -3.39 -1.78 26.63
C LYS A 57 -4.44 -2.57 25.86
N SER A 58 -5.54 -2.91 26.53
CA SER A 58 -6.63 -3.62 25.88
C SER A 58 -7.14 -2.78 24.70
N PHE A 59 -7.78 -3.43 23.73
CA PHE A 59 -8.38 -2.70 22.62
C PHE A 59 -9.43 -1.70 23.15
N GLU A 60 -10.11 -2.08 24.22
CA GLU A 60 -11.10 -1.31 24.96
C GLU A 60 -10.50 -0.03 25.56
N ASP A 61 -9.30 -0.10 26.13
CA ASP A 61 -8.60 1.09 26.64
C ASP A 61 -8.23 2.04 25.51
N GLY A 62 -7.77 1.50 24.38
CA GLY A 62 -7.51 2.26 23.17
C GLY A 62 -8.75 2.96 22.63
N LYS A 63 -9.88 2.26 22.63
CA LYS A 63 -11.17 2.81 22.22
C LYS A 63 -11.60 3.97 23.12
N LYS A 64 -11.49 3.81 24.45
CA LYS A 64 -11.79 4.89 25.41
C LYS A 64 -10.90 6.11 25.19
N GLU A 65 -9.61 5.89 24.95
CA GLU A 65 -8.66 6.97 24.64
C GLU A 65 -9.04 7.70 23.34
N ILE A 66 -9.42 6.96 22.29
CA ILE A 66 -9.95 7.53 21.05
C ILE A 66 -11.23 8.34 21.31
N ASP A 67 -12.17 7.82 22.08
CA ASP A 67 -13.44 8.51 22.36
C ASP A 67 -13.22 9.83 23.10
N LEU A 68 -12.36 9.85 24.11
CA LEU A 68 -11.97 11.07 24.83
C LEU A 68 -11.32 12.10 23.89
N ILE A 69 -10.44 11.66 22.99
CA ILE A 69 -9.83 12.54 21.98
C ILE A 69 -10.91 13.14 21.08
N LEU A 70 -11.85 12.33 20.60
CA LEU A 70 -12.92 12.77 19.70
C LEU A 70 -13.90 13.77 20.34
N GLU A 71 -14.06 13.76 21.66
CA GLU A 71 -14.83 14.78 22.37
C GLU A 71 -14.24 16.19 22.22
N GLY A 72 -12.91 16.30 22.09
CA GLY A 72 -12.22 17.56 21.80
C GLY A 72 -12.49 18.12 20.40
N TYR A 73 -13.04 17.30 19.50
CA TYR A 73 -13.37 17.65 18.12
C TYR A 73 -14.89 17.76 17.88
N LYS A 74 -15.68 18.02 18.93
CA LYS A 74 -17.12 18.30 18.78
C LYS A 74 -17.36 19.44 17.79
N GLY A 75 -18.32 19.24 16.89
CA GLY A 75 -18.59 20.17 15.78
C GLY A 75 -17.62 20.11 14.59
N ALA A 76 -16.47 19.46 14.72
CA ALA A 76 -15.45 19.42 13.67
C ALA A 76 -15.69 18.33 12.61
N THR A 77 -14.99 18.50 11.48
CA THR A 77 -14.80 17.49 10.45
C THR A 77 -13.39 16.94 10.53
N ILE A 78 -13.25 15.63 10.70
CA ILE A 78 -11.97 14.93 10.77
C ILE A 78 -11.82 14.06 9.53
N LEU A 79 -10.67 14.14 8.87
CA LEU A 79 -10.26 13.21 7.83
C LEU A 79 -9.04 12.42 8.28
N LEU A 80 -9.16 11.09 8.27
CA LEU A 80 -8.08 10.16 8.52
C LEU A 80 -7.62 9.53 7.21
N SER A 81 -6.33 9.63 6.91
CA SER A 81 -5.72 8.91 5.79
C SER A 81 -4.24 8.63 6.01
N TYR A 82 -3.89 7.35 6.11
CA TYR A 82 -2.51 6.86 5.99
C TYR A 82 -2.50 5.41 5.49
N GLU A 83 -1.34 4.95 5.03
CA GLU A 83 -1.18 3.66 4.34
C GLU A 83 -1.68 2.47 5.18
N GLY A 84 -1.37 2.46 6.49
CA GLY A 84 -1.73 1.39 7.42
C GLY A 84 -3.21 1.28 7.78
N LEU A 85 -4.09 2.15 7.28
CA LEU A 85 -5.55 2.00 7.45
C LEU A 85 -6.13 0.91 6.56
N SER A 86 -5.54 0.71 5.38
CA SER A 86 -6.01 -0.27 4.41
C SER A 86 -5.39 -1.64 4.70
N MET A 87 -4.14 -1.81 4.29
CA MET A 87 -3.32 -2.98 4.55
C MET A 87 -1.85 -2.63 4.45
N GLU A 88 -1.02 -3.45 5.08
CA GLU A 88 0.37 -3.60 4.69
C GLU A 88 0.43 -4.56 3.49
N PRO A 89 0.95 -4.14 2.32
CA PRO A 89 0.80 -4.92 1.08
C PRO A 89 1.46 -6.31 1.10
N TRP A 90 2.45 -6.55 1.96
CA TRP A 90 3.09 -7.86 2.10
C TRP A 90 2.43 -8.73 3.17
N ARG A 91 1.63 -8.14 4.07
CA ARG A 91 0.85 -8.89 5.07
C ARG A 91 -0.58 -9.16 4.64
N GLN A 92 -1.15 -8.33 3.78
CA GLN A 92 -2.53 -8.45 3.30
C GLN A 92 -3.56 -8.47 4.45
N ASN A 93 -3.27 -7.75 5.54
CA ASN A 93 -4.06 -7.71 6.77
C ASN A 93 -5.30 -6.81 6.70
N TYR A 94 -5.88 -6.58 5.51
CA TYR A 94 -7.02 -5.69 5.34
C TYR A 94 -8.26 -6.13 6.14
N PHE A 95 -8.43 -7.43 6.37
CA PHE A 95 -9.52 -7.95 7.21
C PHE A 95 -9.45 -7.45 8.65
N ASN A 96 -8.29 -7.63 9.29
CA ASN A 96 -8.05 -7.21 10.66
C ASN A 96 -8.17 -5.69 10.79
N ASN A 97 -7.65 -4.95 9.79
CA ASN A 97 -7.78 -3.50 9.75
C ASN A 97 -9.24 -3.06 9.66
N TYR A 98 -10.04 -3.68 8.80
CA TYR A 98 -11.48 -3.43 8.71
C TYR A 98 -12.17 -3.66 10.07
N LEU A 99 -11.93 -4.81 10.73
CA LEU A 99 -12.54 -5.12 12.03
C LEU A 99 -12.19 -4.08 13.09
N ASN A 100 -10.91 -3.70 13.15
CA ASN A 100 -10.43 -2.69 14.10
C ASN A 100 -11.05 -1.32 13.81
N LEU A 101 -11.15 -0.92 12.54
CA LEU A 101 -11.77 0.34 12.14
C LEU A 101 -13.26 0.39 12.49
N LYS A 102 -14.01 -0.68 12.22
CA LYS A 102 -15.44 -0.79 12.59
C LYS A 102 -15.61 -0.62 14.09
N LYS A 103 -14.78 -1.30 14.89
CA LYS A 103 -14.84 -1.20 16.36
C LYS A 103 -14.44 0.19 16.86
N MET A 104 -13.43 0.82 16.26
CA MET A 104 -12.94 2.15 16.67
C MET A 104 -13.88 3.29 16.28
N PHE A 105 -14.44 3.22 15.08
CA PHE A 105 -15.14 4.33 14.45
C PHE A 105 -16.46 3.88 13.79
N PRO A 106 -17.41 3.27 14.52
CA PRO A 106 -18.60 2.65 13.92
C PRO A 106 -19.50 3.61 13.12
N PHE A 107 -19.36 4.92 13.31
CA PHE A 107 -20.12 5.97 12.64
C PHE A 107 -19.36 6.68 11.50
N ALA A 108 -18.16 6.21 11.15
CA ALA A 108 -17.33 6.87 10.15
C ALA A 108 -17.91 6.76 8.73
N LYS A 109 -17.64 7.78 7.91
CA LYS A 109 -17.85 7.73 6.47
C LYS A 109 -16.58 7.23 5.80
N ILE A 110 -16.68 6.17 5.01
CA ILE A 110 -15.57 5.48 4.39
C ILE A 110 -15.44 5.94 2.94
N ILE A 111 -14.23 6.36 2.56
CA ILE A 111 -13.85 6.66 1.18
C ILE A 111 -12.88 5.57 0.74
N VAL A 112 -13.33 4.66 -0.11
CA VAL A 112 -12.49 3.56 -0.62
C VAL A 112 -11.98 3.91 -2.01
N MET A 113 -10.68 3.74 -2.24
CA MET A 113 -10.12 3.80 -3.59
C MET A 113 -9.56 2.43 -3.96
N LEU A 114 -10.18 1.82 -4.97
CA LEU A 114 -9.75 0.55 -5.55
C LEU A 114 -8.91 0.78 -6.81
N ARG A 115 -8.20 -0.28 -7.19
CA ARG A 115 -7.49 -0.40 -8.46
C ARG A 115 -7.65 -1.82 -8.96
N TYR A 116 -7.71 -2.00 -10.27
CA TYR A 116 -7.87 -3.30 -10.88
C TYR A 116 -6.79 -4.27 -10.37
N GLN A 117 -7.19 -5.42 -9.83
CA GLN A 117 -6.31 -6.29 -9.04
C GLN A 117 -5.04 -6.67 -9.79
N THR A 118 -5.14 -7.10 -11.05
CA THR A 118 -3.99 -7.52 -11.84
C THR A 118 -2.99 -6.38 -12.07
N ASP A 119 -3.50 -5.18 -12.39
CA ASP A 119 -2.69 -3.95 -12.50
C ASP A 119 -2.09 -3.52 -11.17
N TRP A 120 -2.81 -3.76 -10.07
CA TRP A 120 -2.35 -3.49 -8.71
C TRP A 120 -1.21 -4.43 -8.32
N VAL A 121 -1.33 -5.73 -8.60
CA VAL A 121 -0.29 -6.75 -8.41
C VAL A 121 1.00 -6.35 -9.14
N LEU A 122 0.90 -5.99 -10.42
CA LEU A 122 2.04 -5.51 -11.20
C LEU A 122 2.65 -4.23 -10.61
N SER A 123 1.82 -3.35 -10.07
CA SER A 123 2.30 -2.14 -9.40
C SER A 123 3.02 -2.43 -8.08
N LEU A 124 2.57 -3.43 -7.32
CA LEU A 124 3.28 -3.88 -6.11
C LEU A 124 4.59 -4.58 -6.45
N TYR A 125 4.61 -5.36 -7.53
CA TYR A 125 5.86 -5.95 -8.03
C TYR A 125 6.90 -4.86 -8.29
N ARG A 126 6.55 -3.78 -9.01
CA ARG A 126 7.45 -2.62 -9.22
C ARG A 126 7.81 -1.90 -7.91
N LEU A 127 6.89 -1.80 -6.96
CA LEU A 127 7.17 -1.24 -5.63
C LEU A 127 8.20 -2.08 -4.87
N SER A 128 8.19 -3.41 -5.02
CA SER A 128 9.15 -4.30 -4.35
C SER A 128 10.60 -3.95 -4.68
N PHE A 129 10.89 -3.56 -5.93
CA PHE A 129 12.22 -3.10 -6.36
C PHE A 129 12.61 -1.76 -5.74
N GLN A 130 11.65 -0.84 -5.57
CA GLN A 130 11.88 0.41 -4.82
C GLN A 130 12.21 0.13 -3.35
N LYS A 131 11.62 -0.94 -2.79
CA LYS A 131 11.94 -1.51 -1.47
C LYS A 131 13.15 -2.44 -1.49
N LYS A 132 13.87 -2.49 -2.62
CA LYS A 132 15.11 -3.23 -2.84
C LYS A 132 14.96 -4.76 -2.73
N VAL A 133 13.79 -5.27 -3.08
CA VAL A 133 13.49 -6.68 -3.28
C VAL A 133 13.50 -6.92 -4.79
N TYR A 134 14.59 -7.51 -5.29
CA TYR A 134 14.83 -7.70 -6.72
C TYR A 134 14.66 -9.19 -7.05
N GLN A 135 13.45 -9.59 -7.41
CA GLN A 135 13.12 -10.98 -7.75
C GLN A 135 12.32 -11.04 -9.06
N SER A 136 12.19 -12.22 -9.64
CA SER A 136 11.31 -12.41 -10.80
C SER A 136 9.84 -12.27 -10.38
N ILE A 137 8.96 -11.97 -11.35
CA ILE A 137 7.52 -11.87 -11.06
C ILE A 137 6.93 -13.23 -10.64
N GLU A 138 7.48 -14.32 -11.18
CA GLU A 138 7.11 -15.69 -10.80
C GLU A 138 7.44 -15.95 -9.34
N THR A 139 8.66 -15.61 -8.89
CA THR A 139 9.03 -15.74 -7.47
C THR A 139 8.18 -14.83 -6.58
N PHE A 140 7.88 -13.63 -7.05
CA PHE A 140 7.09 -12.65 -6.30
C PHE A 140 5.65 -13.13 -6.06
N LEU A 141 5.05 -13.79 -7.05
CA LEU A 141 3.66 -14.27 -6.99
C LEU A 141 3.55 -15.76 -6.64
N SER A 142 4.66 -16.41 -6.27
CA SER A 142 4.72 -17.86 -6.06
C SER A 142 4.15 -18.65 -7.26
N PHE A 143 4.41 -18.19 -8.49
CA PHE A 143 3.93 -18.81 -9.71
C PHE A 143 4.93 -19.87 -10.19
N LYS A 144 4.54 -21.15 -10.09
CA LYS A 144 5.39 -22.29 -10.46
C LYS A 144 4.57 -23.31 -11.24
N ASN A 145 5.16 -23.91 -12.26
CA ASN A 145 4.51 -24.94 -13.09
C ASN A 145 3.13 -24.51 -13.64
N GLY A 146 2.93 -23.21 -13.89
CA GLY A 146 1.67 -22.69 -14.42
C GLY A 146 0.55 -22.48 -13.40
N VAL A 147 0.85 -22.57 -12.09
CA VAL A 147 -0.11 -22.34 -11.00
C VAL A 147 0.44 -21.37 -9.96
N PHE A 148 -0.46 -20.67 -9.26
CA PHE A 148 -0.11 -19.84 -8.10
C PHE A 148 -0.15 -20.69 -6.84
N GLU A 149 1.02 -20.94 -6.24
CA GLU A 149 1.13 -21.68 -4.99
C GLU A 149 0.83 -20.77 -3.79
N ASP A 150 0.15 -21.31 -2.78
CA ASP A 150 0.08 -20.65 -1.48
C ASP A 150 1.46 -20.58 -0.85
N TYR A 151 1.69 -19.52 -0.09
CA TYR A 151 2.94 -19.36 0.65
C TYR A 151 2.65 -18.73 2.00
N GLU A 152 3.16 -19.39 3.05
CA GLU A 152 3.12 -18.85 4.39
C GLU A 152 4.10 -17.67 4.49
N GLN A 153 3.56 -16.48 4.76
CA GLN A 153 4.37 -15.29 4.93
C GLN A 153 5.30 -15.45 6.13
N ILE A 154 6.61 -15.44 5.89
CA ILE A 154 7.60 -15.42 6.98
C ILE A 154 7.70 -13.99 7.52
N PRO A 155 7.25 -13.69 8.76
CA PRO A 155 7.00 -12.32 9.24
C PRO A 155 8.24 -11.40 9.31
N HIS A 156 9.45 -11.97 9.18
CA HIS A 156 10.71 -11.27 9.43
C HIS A 156 11.74 -11.37 8.30
N SER A 157 11.47 -12.10 7.20
CA SER A 157 12.43 -12.17 6.11
C SER A 157 12.18 -11.05 5.09
N LEU A 158 13.04 -10.02 5.10
CA LEU A 158 13.05 -8.98 4.05
C LEU A 158 13.23 -9.60 2.65
N ARG A 159 13.82 -10.81 2.59
CA ARG A 159 14.08 -11.61 1.39
C ARG A 159 12.86 -12.13 0.65
N LYS A 160 11.74 -12.38 1.33
CA LYS A 160 10.60 -13.11 0.75
C LYS A 160 9.30 -12.33 0.90
N ARG A 161 9.34 -11.04 0.58
CA ARG A 161 8.11 -10.27 0.33
C ARG A 161 7.48 -10.79 -0.97
N ARG A 162 6.79 -11.92 -0.84
CA ARG A 162 5.94 -12.52 -1.85
C ARG A 162 4.52 -12.04 -1.58
N LEU A 163 3.73 -12.00 -2.65
CA LEU A 163 2.32 -11.63 -2.58
C LEU A 163 1.50 -12.91 -2.74
N ASN A 164 0.60 -13.19 -1.80
CA ASN A 164 -0.37 -14.26 -2.00
C ASN A 164 -1.54 -13.71 -2.81
N VAL A 165 -1.55 -13.98 -4.10
CA VAL A 165 -2.62 -13.56 -5.01
C VAL A 165 -3.96 -14.22 -4.71
N ASN A 166 -3.97 -15.36 -4.00
CA ASN A 166 -5.20 -16.06 -3.60
C ASN A 166 -5.95 -15.30 -2.50
N GLU A 167 -5.25 -14.45 -1.75
CA GLU A 167 -5.77 -13.68 -0.60
C GLU A 167 -6.15 -12.23 -0.98
N LEU A 168 -6.38 -11.94 -2.27
CA LEU A 168 -6.69 -10.58 -2.75
C LEU A 168 -8.18 -10.41 -3.03
N HIS A 169 -8.95 -10.13 -1.97
CA HIS A 169 -10.40 -10.04 -2.01
C HIS A 169 -10.93 -8.60 -1.90
N PHE A 170 -10.68 -7.77 -2.92
CA PHE A 170 -11.02 -6.33 -2.86
C PHE A 170 -12.53 -6.05 -2.89
N PRO A 171 -13.34 -6.68 -3.78
CA PRO A 171 -14.79 -6.54 -3.75
C PRO A 171 -15.38 -6.94 -2.40
N TRP A 172 -14.92 -8.06 -1.83
CA TRP A 172 -15.34 -8.51 -0.51
C TRP A 172 -15.11 -7.43 0.57
N LEU A 173 -13.95 -6.77 0.55
CA LEU A 173 -13.64 -5.69 1.49
C LEU A 173 -14.64 -4.52 1.37
N VAL A 174 -14.99 -4.13 0.14
CA VAL A 174 -16.00 -3.07 -0.10
C VAL A 174 -17.35 -3.48 0.45
N LEU A 175 -17.80 -4.70 0.18
CA LEU A 175 -19.06 -5.23 0.70
C LEU A 175 -19.08 -5.22 2.22
N LYS A 176 -17.97 -5.57 2.89
CA LYS A 176 -17.87 -5.50 4.36
C LYS A 176 -17.91 -4.09 4.92
N TYR A 177 -17.35 -3.11 4.22
CA TYR A 177 -17.55 -1.71 4.58
C TYR A 177 -19.01 -1.30 4.41
N VAL A 178 -19.67 -1.65 3.30
CA VAL A 178 -21.08 -1.31 3.07
C VAL A 178 -22.00 -1.95 4.10
N GLU A 179 -21.80 -3.24 4.41
CA GLU A 179 -22.53 -3.98 5.44
C GLU A 179 -22.39 -3.33 6.83
N SER A 180 -21.20 -2.81 7.15
CA SER A 180 -20.90 -2.33 8.50
C SER A 180 -21.18 -0.86 8.75
N PHE A 181 -21.04 -0.04 7.72
CA PHE A 181 -21.16 1.42 7.83
C PHE A 181 -22.41 1.95 7.13
N GLY A 182 -23.08 1.17 6.29
CA GLY A 182 -24.22 1.59 5.48
C GLY A 182 -23.76 2.10 4.10
N ASN A 183 -24.56 1.80 3.07
CA ASN A 183 -24.25 2.14 1.68
C ASN A 183 -24.09 3.66 1.46
N GLU A 184 -24.85 4.47 2.19
CA GLU A 184 -24.79 5.92 2.14
C GLU A 184 -23.47 6.49 2.72
N ASN A 185 -22.84 5.76 3.64
CA ASN A 185 -21.60 6.15 4.31
C ASN A 185 -20.35 5.59 3.65
N VAL A 186 -20.47 4.75 2.62
CA VAL A 186 -19.33 4.24 1.84
C VAL A 186 -19.34 4.84 0.45
N LYS A 187 -18.22 5.44 0.04
CA LYS A 187 -18.03 5.98 -1.31
C LYS A 187 -16.85 5.29 -1.96
N LEU A 188 -17.13 4.60 -3.07
CA LEU A 188 -16.13 3.88 -3.86
C LEU A 188 -15.63 4.75 -5.01
N PHE A 189 -14.32 4.77 -5.19
CA PHE A 189 -13.61 5.37 -6.32
C PHE A 189 -12.68 4.35 -6.96
N PHE A 190 -12.42 4.52 -8.25
CA PHE A 190 -11.48 3.68 -9.00
C PHE A 190 -10.26 4.48 -9.42
N PHE A 191 -9.09 3.87 -9.29
CA PHE A 191 -7.82 4.46 -9.70
C PHE A 191 -7.76 4.66 -11.23
N GLU A 192 -8.46 3.84 -11.99
CA GLU A 192 -8.59 3.95 -13.44
C GLU A 192 -9.26 5.26 -13.85
N ASP A 193 -10.33 5.65 -13.14
CA ASP A 193 -10.97 6.96 -13.33
C ASP A 193 -10.04 8.09 -12.90
N PHE A 194 -9.31 7.93 -11.80
CA PHE A 194 -8.32 8.91 -11.35
C PHE A 194 -7.21 9.12 -12.38
N LYS A 195 -6.76 8.06 -13.07
CA LYS A 195 -5.77 8.18 -14.14
C LYS A 195 -6.31 8.94 -15.35
N LYS A 196 -7.61 8.79 -15.64
CA LYS A 196 -8.30 9.44 -16.76
C LYS A 196 -8.54 10.92 -16.48
N ASP A 197 -9.04 11.23 -15.29
CA ASP A 197 -9.41 12.58 -14.86
C ASP A 197 -9.25 12.72 -13.34
N ASN A 198 -8.03 13.07 -12.92
CA ASN A 198 -7.71 13.21 -11.50
C ASN A 198 -8.44 14.39 -10.85
N GLN A 199 -8.69 15.48 -11.58
CA GLN A 199 -9.38 16.66 -11.07
C GLN A 199 -10.82 16.33 -10.72
N LYS A 200 -11.54 15.64 -11.61
CA LYS A 200 -12.92 15.21 -11.35
C LYS A 200 -13.01 14.26 -10.16
N VAL A 201 -12.13 13.26 -10.07
CA VAL A 201 -12.12 12.33 -8.93
C VAL A 201 -11.81 13.06 -7.62
N VAL A 202 -10.84 13.97 -7.61
CA VAL A 202 -10.55 14.81 -6.44
C VAL A 202 -11.77 15.66 -6.07
N SER A 203 -12.38 16.36 -7.02
CA SER A 203 -13.59 17.16 -6.79
C SER A 203 -14.71 16.32 -6.16
N ASN A 204 -14.92 15.10 -6.64
CA ASN A 204 -15.92 14.19 -6.07
C ASN A 204 -15.56 13.77 -4.64
N ILE A 205 -14.28 13.47 -4.35
CA ILE A 205 -13.82 13.14 -2.99
C ILE A 205 -14.05 14.33 -2.05
N LEU A 206 -13.74 15.55 -2.48
CA LEU A 206 -13.95 16.76 -1.69
C LEU A 206 -15.45 17.01 -1.43
N GLY A 207 -16.30 16.80 -2.43
CA GLY A 207 -17.75 16.84 -2.27
C GLY A 207 -18.27 15.84 -1.24
N VAL A 208 -17.70 14.63 -1.17
CA VAL A 208 -18.03 13.65 -0.12
C VAL A 208 -17.67 14.15 1.27
N ILE A 209 -16.49 14.77 1.40
CA ILE A 209 -15.99 15.31 2.68
C ILE A 209 -16.74 16.60 3.08
N GLY A 210 -17.40 17.27 2.12
CA GLY A 210 -18.02 18.57 2.30
C GLY A 210 -17.01 19.72 2.26
N ALA A 211 -15.87 19.52 1.61
CA ALA A 211 -14.89 20.56 1.33
C ALA A 211 -15.19 21.19 -0.04
N ASP A 212 -15.15 22.52 -0.11
CA ASP A 212 -15.36 23.25 -1.37
C ASP A 212 -14.14 23.06 -2.29
N PRO A 213 -14.29 22.46 -3.49
CA PRO A 213 -13.20 22.31 -4.44
C PRO A 213 -12.69 23.64 -5.00
N SER A 214 -13.55 24.66 -5.09
CA SER A 214 -13.25 25.95 -5.74
C SER A 214 -12.36 26.85 -4.90
N ILE A 215 -12.39 26.67 -3.58
CA ILE A 215 -11.62 27.47 -2.62
C ILE A 215 -10.16 26.99 -2.50
N GLN A 216 -9.83 25.85 -3.13
CA GLN A 216 -8.56 25.17 -2.91
C GLN A 216 -7.59 25.34 -4.08
N ASN A 217 -6.53 26.12 -3.84
CA ASN A 217 -5.37 26.18 -4.73
C ASN A 217 -4.47 24.95 -4.49
N PHE A 218 -4.84 23.80 -5.08
CA PHE A 218 -4.02 22.59 -4.99
C PHE A 218 -2.77 22.72 -5.84
N PRO A 219 -1.57 22.69 -5.23
CA PRO A 219 -0.41 23.26 -5.90
C PRO A 219 0.15 22.39 -7.04
N TYR A 220 -0.26 21.12 -7.21
CA TYR A 220 0.42 20.22 -8.17
C TYR A 220 -0.43 19.04 -8.73
N PHE A 221 -1.47 19.30 -9.52
CA PHE A 221 -2.14 18.23 -10.28
C PHE A 221 -1.24 17.59 -11.35
N GLU A 222 -0.28 18.33 -11.89
CA GLU A 222 0.58 17.89 -12.99
C GLU A 222 1.76 17.03 -12.54
N LYS A 223 2.17 17.15 -11.27
CA LYS A 223 3.34 16.44 -10.76
C LYS A 223 3.00 14.98 -10.48
N LYS A 224 3.54 14.07 -11.31
CA LYS A 224 3.49 12.63 -11.01
C LYS A 224 4.29 12.33 -9.74
N ILE A 225 3.60 11.89 -8.69
CA ILE A 225 4.21 11.46 -7.43
C ILE A 225 4.35 9.95 -7.43
N ASN A 226 5.48 9.45 -6.91
CA ASN A 226 5.75 8.02 -6.74
C ASN A 226 5.63 7.22 -8.04
N THR A 227 6.21 7.74 -9.13
CA THR A 227 6.33 6.99 -10.40
C THR A 227 6.91 5.61 -10.13
N SER A 228 6.27 4.58 -10.68
CA SER A 228 6.84 3.23 -10.66
C SER A 228 8.13 3.25 -11.48
N ILE A 229 9.10 2.43 -11.07
CA ILE A 229 10.25 2.14 -11.94
C ILE A 229 9.77 1.49 -13.24
N SER A 230 10.47 1.73 -14.35
CA SER A 230 10.13 1.09 -15.63
C SER A 230 10.40 -0.41 -15.62
N ALA A 231 9.81 -1.11 -16.59
CA ALA A 231 10.09 -2.52 -16.84
C ALA A 231 11.58 -2.79 -17.16
N PHE A 232 12.19 -1.90 -17.94
CA PHE A 232 13.62 -1.95 -18.22
C PHE A 232 14.47 -1.86 -16.96
N ALA A 233 14.16 -0.90 -16.08
CA ALA A 233 14.84 -0.78 -14.81
C ALA A 233 14.66 -2.04 -13.95
N CYS A 234 13.44 -2.61 -13.86
CA CYS A 234 13.23 -3.89 -13.15
C CYS A 234 14.14 -5.00 -13.69
N MET A 235 14.20 -5.16 -15.01
CA MET A 235 15.04 -6.17 -15.66
C MET A 235 16.52 -5.94 -15.33
N LEU A 236 17.00 -4.72 -15.50
CA LEU A 236 18.40 -4.37 -15.30
C LEU A 236 18.80 -4.49 -13.83
N TYR A 237 17.92 -4.07 -12.90
CA TYR A 237 18.06 -4.36 -11.49
C TYR A 237 18.27 -5.86 -11.34
N ARG A 238 17.32 -6.71 -11.74
CA ARG A 238 17.42 -8.17 -11.57
C ARG A 238 18.72 -8.76 -12.14
N VAL A 239 19.13 -8.36 -13.34
CA VAL A 239 20.36 -8.87 -13.99
C VAL A 239 21.61 -8.48 -13.21
N LEU A 240 21.81 -7.19 -12.95
CA LEU A 240 23.00 -6.71 -12.24
C LEU A 240 23.06 -7.30 -10.84
N PHE A 241 21.92 -7.33 -10.18
CA PHE A 241 21.82 -7.83 -8.83
C PHE A 241 22.12 -9.35 -8.77
N ASN A 242 21.59 -10.17 -9.68
CA ASN A 242 21.94 -11.60 -9.75
C ASN A 242 23.41 -11.84 -10.15
N PHE A 243 23.93 -11.09 -11.13
CA PHE A 243 25.26 -11.29 -11.69
C PHE A 243 26.39 -10.97 -10.69
N PHE A 244 26.30 -9.85 -9.97
CA PHE A 244 27.35 -9.43 -9.05
C PHE A 244 27.34 -10.15 -7.70
N GLY A 245 26.44 -11.13 -7.49
CA GLY A 245 26.36 -11.86 -6.23
C GLY A 245 26.14 -10.96 -5.01
N LEU A 246 25.62 -9.74 -5.22
CA LEU A 246 25.31 -8.75 -4.17
C LEU A 246 24.16 -9.21 -3.24
N PHE A 247 23.75 -10.49 -3.33
CA PHE A 247 22.62 -11.17 -2.65
C PHE A 247 22.99 -12.05 -1.47
N LYS A 248 24.26 -12.17 -1.10
CA LYS A 248 24.57 -12.77 0.20
C LYS A 248 24.30 -11.73 1.29
N ASP A 249 23.04 -11.73 1.74
CA ASP A 249 22.44 -10.84 2.74
C ASP A 249 23.42 -10.28 3.76
N ILE A 250 23.26 -8.99 4.01
CA ILE A 250 23.59 -8.38 5.29
C ILE A 250 22.26 -8.24 6.03
N ASP A 251 21.64 -9.35 6.42
CA ASP A 251 20.60 -9.25 7.45
C ASP A 251 21.37 -8.87 8.71
N ALA A 252 21.00 -7.78 9.38
CA ALA A 252 21.76 -7.36 10.57
C ALA A 252 21.80 -8.47 11.64
N LEU A 253 20.75 -9.29 11.70
CA LEU A 253 20.65 -10.51 12.51
C LEU A 253 21.58 -11.63 12.01
N SER A 254 21.67 -11.86 10.69
CA SER A 254 22.62 -12.83 10.15
C SER A 254 24.06 -12.35 10.23
N TRP A 255 24.31 -11.04 10.32
CA TRP A 255 25.64 -10.46 10.47
C TRP A 255 26.20 -10.68 11.87
N THR A 256 25.39 -10.48 12.92
CA THR A 256 25.79 -10.79 14.30
C THR A 256 26.00 -12.29 14.48
N GLU A 257 25.14 -13.15 13.92
CA GLU A 257 25.35 -14.60 13.90
C GLU A 257 26.56 -15.03 13.07
N SER A 258 26.78 -14.41 11.91
CA SER A 258 27.94 -14.71 11.05
C SER A 258 29.25 -14.32 11.74
N ILE A 259 29.30 -13.18 12.43
CA ILE A 259 30.50 -12.75 13.17
C ILE A 259 30.81 -13.72 14.31
N LYS A 260 29.80 -14.19 15.04
CA LYS A 260 29.99 -15.15 16.15
C LYS A 260 30.65 -16.47 15.69
N ASN A 261 30.37 -16.89 14.45
CA ASN A 261 30.85 -18.15 13.89
C ASN A 261 32.05 -18.00 12.93
N TYR A 262 32.55 -16.78 12.71
CA TYR A 262 33.66 -16.52 11.79
C TYR A 262 35.01 -16.49 12.51
N PRO A 263 36.07 -17.10 11.94
CA PRO A 263 37.43 -16.95 12.46
C PRO A 263 37.81 -15.46 12.55
N SER A 264 38.39 -15.05 13.68
CA SER A 264 38.68 -13.63 13.97
C SER A 264 39.49 -12.93 12.88
N TRP A 265 40.47 -13.63 12.29
CA TRP A 265 41.31 -13.10 11.19
C TRP A 265 40.55 -12.88 9.87
N LYS A 266 39.36 -13.49 9.69
CA LYS A 266 38.50 -13.28 8.51
C LYS A 266 37.52 -12.11 8.68
N ILE A 267 37.36 -11.58 9.90
CA ILE A 267 36.42 -10.48 10.20
C ILE A 267 36.71 -9.23 9.35
N PRO A 268 37.97 -8.76 9.17
CA PRO A 268 38.26 -7.60 8.33
C PRO A 268 37.80 -7.80 6.88
N PHE A 269 38.01 -8.98 6.29
CA PHE A 269 37.56 -9.30 4.93
C PHE A 269 36.04 -9.32 4.82
N LEU A 270 35.34 -9.82 5.85
CA LEU A 270 33.88 -9.74 5.92
C LEU A 270 33.42 -8.27 5.93
N ILE A 271 34.02 -7.42 6.77
CA ILE A 271 33.69 -5.99 6.85
C ILE A 271 33.96 -5.29 5.51
N ILE A 272 35.11 -5.51 4.89
CA ILE A 272 35.47 -4.93 3.59
C ILE A 272 34.48 -5.37 2.51
N GLY A 273 34.18 -6.67 2.42
CA GLY A 273 33.22 -7.19 1.45
C GLY A 273 31.82 -6.59 1.64
N LYS A 274 31.39 -6.38 2.88
CA LYS A 274 30.09 -5.78 3.21
C LYS A 274 30.04 -4.28 2.91
N SER A 275 31.10 -3.55 3.24
CA SER A 275 31.25 -2.13 2.89
C SER A 275 31.26 -1.94 1.37
N TYR A 276 32.00 -2.79 0.64
CA TYR A 276 31.99 -2.83 -0.82
C TYR A 276 30.58 -3.09 -1.37
N GLN A 277 29.88 -4.11 -0.87
CA GLN A 277 28.50 -4.40 -1.26
C GLN A 277 27.57 -3.21 -1.01
N TYR A 278 27.69 -2.53 0.13
CA TYR A 278 26.87 -1.37 0.46
C TYR A 278 27.14 -0.19 -0.49
N VAL A 279 28.41 0.13 -0.73
CA VAL A 279 28.83 1.21 -1.64
C VAL A 279 28.37 0.89 -3.07
N MET A 280 28.66 -0.31 -3.57
CA MET A 280 28.25 -0.73 -4.91
C MET A 280 26.74 -0.71 -5.08
N ARG A 281 25.98 -1.17 -4.07
CA ARG A 281 24.51 -1.09 -4.09
C ARG A 281 24.02 0.35 -4.17
N ARG A 282 24.67 1.29 -3.48
CA ARG A 282 24.31 2.72 -3.54
C ARG A 282 24.62 3.31 -4.93
N LEU A 283 25.78 3.00 -5.49
CA LEU A 283 26.20 3.46 -6.82
C LEU A 283 25.28 2.91 -7.91
N ILE A 284 25.05 1.60 -7.95
CA ILE A 284 24.15 0.94 -8.90
C ILE A 284 22.74 1.50 -8.78
N ASN A 285 22.21 1.69 -7.57
CA ASN A 285 20.89 2.29 -7.38
C ASN A 285 20.80 3.73 -7.92
N GLY A 286 21.84 4.54 -7.71
CA GLY A 286 21.91 5.89 -8.24
C GLY A 286 21.93 5.91 -9.77
N LEU A 287 22.82 5.12 -10.36
CA LEU A 287 22.97 4.99 -11.81
C LEU A 287 21.65 4.53 -12.46
N LEU A 288 21.05 3.46 -11.95
CA LEU A 288 19.83 2.90 -12.52
C LEU A 288 18.65 3.86 -12.45
N ARG A 289 18.53 4.65 -11.37
CA ARG A 289 17.51 5.71 -11.28
C ARG A 289 17.75 6.82 -12.29
N SER A 290 19.00 7.18 -12.55
CA SER A 290 19.33 8.18 -13.58
C SER A 290 19.01 7.64 -14.98
N VAL A 291 19.37 6.38 -15.27
CA VAL A 291 19.03 5.73 -16.53
C VAL A 291 17.52 5.64 -16.72
N ASP A 292 16.75 5.23 -15.71
CA ASP A 292 15.29 5.13 -15.76
C ASP A 292 14.59 6.48 -16.01
N LYS A 293 15.22 7.59 -15.58
CA LYS A 293 14.74 8.95 -15.87
C LYS A 293 14.98 9.39 -17.31
N ILE A 294 16.07 8.92 -17.92
CA ILE A 294 16.44 9.27 -19.31
C ILE A 294 15.70 8.35 -20.29
N ILE A 295 15.66 7.06 -19.98
CA ILE A 295 15.09 6.01 -20.83
C ILE A 295 13.97 5.31 -20.04
N TYR A 296 12.79 5.91 -20.06
CA TYR A 296 11.61 5.28 -19.47
C TYR A 296 10.99 4.29 -20.44
N TRP A 297 11.52 3.06 -20.47
CA TRP A 297 11.00 2.00 -21.34
C TRP A 297 10.17 0.98 -20.54
N ASN A 298 8.86 1.00 -20.76
CA ASN A 298 7.91 0.24 -19.97
C ASN A 298 7.10 -0.72 -20.85
N TRP A 299 7.25 -2.01 -20.61
CA TRP A 299 6.41 -3.09 -21.16
C TRP A 299 5.68 -3.83 -20.03
N ASP A 300 4.79 -4.75 -20.38
CA ASP A 300 4.13 -5.61 -19.40
C ASP A 300 5.12 -6.66 -18.88
N LEU A 301 5.44 -6.61 -17.58
CA LEU A 301 6.37 -7.57 -16.96
C LEU A 301 5.69 -8.91 -16.68
N MET A 302 4.36 -8.98 -16.82
CA MET A 302 3.59 -10.18 -16.55
C MET A 302 3.45 -11.01 -17.83
N PRO A 303 3.82 -12.30 -17.81
CA PRO A 303 3.54 -13.20 -18.92
C PRO A 303 2.04 -13.28 -19.22
N PRO A 304 1.61 -13.35 -20.51
CA PRO A 304 0.18 -13.37 -20.87
C PRO A 304 -0.63 -14.43 -20.12
N LYS A 305 -0.14 -15.69 -20.10
CA LYS A 305 -0.79 -16.79 -19.36
C LYS A 305 -0.99 -16.49 -17.87
N MET A 306 -0.03 -15.80 -17.23
CA MET A 306 -0.12 -15.43 -15.81
C MET A 306 -1.20 -14.35 -15.62
N LYS A 307 -1.23 -13.38 -16.52
CA LYS A 307 -2.22 -12.30 -16.53
C LYS A 307 -3.63 -12.85 -16.73
N ASP A 308 -3.83 -13.68 -17.75
CA ASP A 308 -5.12 -14.31 -18.05
C ASP A 308 -5.65 -15.12 -16.86
N GLN A 309 -4.77 -15.81 -16.13
CA GLN A 309 -5.15 -16.53 -14.92
C GLN A 309 -5.54 -15.61 -13.76
N LEU A 310 -4.84 -14.48 -13.55
CA LEU A 310 -5.24 -13.49 -12.55
C LEU A 310 -6.57 -12.83 -12.92
N ASP A 311 -6.73 -12.43 -14.17
CA ASP A 311 -7.95 -11.80 -14.68
C ASP A 311 -9.14 -12.76 -14.54
N SER A 312 -8.98 -14.01 -14.98
CA SER A 312 -10.00 -15.06 -14.83
C SER A 312 -10.36 -15.30 -13.35
N ARG A 313 -9.35 -15.33 -12.47
CA ARG A 313 -9.55 -15.53 -11.04
C ARG A 313 -10.35 -14.41 -10.39
N TYR A 314 -10.00 -13.16 -10.67
CA TYR A 314 -10.64 -12.02 -10.03
C TYR A 314 -11.97 -11.63 -10.68
N LYS A 315 -12.25 -12.11 -11.90
CA LYS A 315 -13.49 -11.80 -12.63
C LYS A 315 -14.75 -12.09 -11.82
N GLU A 316 -14.89 -13.32 -11.31
CA GLU A 316 -16.08 -13.70 -10.54
C GLU A 316 -16.23 -12.83 -9.29
N GLU A 317 -15.13 -12.54 -8.61
CA GLU A 317 -15.16 -11.69 -7.42
C GLU A 317 -15.52 -10.24 -7.76
N ASN A 318 -14.97 -9.70 -8.84
CA ASN A 318 -15.22 -8.33 -9.28
C ASN A 318 -16.67 -8.09 -9.69
N MET A 319 -17.37 -9.12 -10.18
CA MET A 319 -18.80 -9.04 -10.46
C MET A 319 -19.63 -8.70 -9.21
N LYS A 320 -19.14 -9.04 -7.99
CA LYS A 320 -19.81 -8.68 -6.73
C LYS A 320 -19.85 -7.18 -6.46
N LEU A 321 -19.01 -6.37 -7.13
CA LEU A 321 -19.11 -4.91 -7.06
C LEU A 321 -20.46 -4.39 -7.59
N LEU A 322 -21.15 -5.15 -8.45
CA LEU A 322 -22.48 -4.79 -8.97
C LEU A 322 -23.56 -4.76 -7.88
N GLU A 323 -23.32 -5.39 -6.73
CA GLU A 323 -24.22 -5.35 -5.58
C GLU A 323 -24.30 -3.94 -4.95
N VAL A 324 -23.25 -3.13 -5.13
CA VAL A 324 -23.11 -1.83 -4.44
C VAL A 324 -22.82 -0.67 -5.39
N VAL A 325 -22.37 -0.94 -6.61
CA VAL A 325 -22.07 0.08 -7.64
C VAL A 325 -22.73 -0.28 -8.95
N SER A 326 -23.35 0.72 -9.60
CA SER A 326 -23.96 0.55 -10.92
C SER A 326 -22.92 0.23 -11.99
N ARG A 327 -23.29 -0.61 -12.95
CA ARG A 327 -22.38 -1.13 -13.99
C ARG A 327 -21.62 -0.04 -14.74
N ASP A 328 -22.26 1.09 -15.04
CA ASP A 328 -21.71 2.24 -15.75
C ASP A 328 -20.59 2.97 -15.00
N LYS A 329 -20.51 2.77 -13.67
CA LYS A 329 -19.49 3.37 -12.80
C LYS A 329 -18.32 2.45 -12.52
N ILE A 330 -18.38 1.19 -12.95
CA ILE A 330 -17.29 0.23 -12.77
C ILE A 330 -16.42 0.24 -14.04
N PRO A 331 -15.10 0.49 -13.94
CA PRO A 331 -14.23 0.43 -15.10
C PRO A 331 -14.29 -0.94 -15.78
N SER A 332 -14.30 -0.96 -17.12
CA SER A 332 -14.55 -2.17 -17.90
C SER A 332 -13.64 -3.35 -17.53
N GLY A 333 -12.37 -3.07 -17.20
CA GLY A 333 -11.39 -4.10 -16.82
C GLY A 333 -11.81 -4.98 -15.64
N TYR A 334 -12.69 -4.50 -14.75
CA TYR A 334 -13.23 -5.30 -13.65
C TYR A 334 -14.27 -6.34 -14.10
N LEU A 335 -14.96 -6.08 -15.22
CA LEU A 335 -16.12 -6.87 -15.67
C LEU A 335 -15.83 -7.74 -16.90
N THR A 336 -14.73 -7.47 -17.59
CA THR A 336 -14.20 -8.26 -18.72
C THR A 336 -13.39 -9.43 -18.20
#